data_AF-A0A4Y2PYM8-F1
#
_entry.id   AF-A0A4Y2PYM8-F1
#
_cell.length_a   1.000
_cell.length_b   1.000
_cell.length_c   1.000
_cell.angle_alpha   90.00
_cell.angle_beta   90.00
_cell.angle_gamma   90.00
#
_symmetry.space_group_name_H-M   'P 1'
#
loop_
_entity.id
_entity.type
_entity.pdbx_description
1 polymer ?
#
loop_
_entity_poly.entity_id
_entity_poly.type
_entity_poly.pdbx_seq_one_letter_code
_entity_poly.pdbx_strand_id
1 'polypeptide(L)'
;MKRRAENHNIDDSLLLELFNQTMPVPVQTILALISPITSDKAAEVADRILAISPNSINAVPSRGDGSPSSSRNEHRFTTDLLREEIQALRKEVADLRRSPSRFRTQSNRLI
;
A
#
# COMPACT_ATOMS: atom_id res chain seq x y z
N MET A 1 4.64 32.24 34.69
CA MET A 1 3.44 32.15 33.82
C MET A 1 2.62 30.95 34.24
N LYS A 2 1.39 31.13 34.74
CA LYS A 2 0.48 30.01 35.09
C LYS A 2 -0.39 29.73 33.87
N ARG A 3 -0.20 28.58 33.22
CA ARG A 3 -1.12 28.10 32.17
C ARG A 3 -2.39 27.64 32.87
N ARG A 4 -3.49 28.38 32.72
CA ARG A 4 -4.81 27.88 33.08
C ARG A 4 -5.19 26.87 32.01
N ALA A 5 -5.20 25.59 32.34
CA ALA A 5 -5.82 24.57 31.51
C ALA A 5 -7.33 24.69 31.74
N GLU A 6 -8.00 25.39 30.84
CA GLU A 6 -9.46 25.50 30.88
C GLU A 6 -10.03 24.16 30.39
N ASN A 7 -10.64 23.39 31.30
CA ASN A 7 -11.30 22.12 31.00
C ASN A 7 -12.56 22.38 30.16
N HIS A 8 -12.38 22.56 28.86
CA HIS A 8 -13.47 22.56 27.90
C HIS A 8 -13.84 21.10 27.61
N ASN A 9 -15.02 20.67 28.04
CA ASN A 9 -15.58 19.40 27.57
C ASN A 9 -15.95 19.60 26.10
N ILE A 10 -15.19 18.97 25.21
CA ILE A 10 -15.46 18.97 23.76
C ILE A 10 -16.45 17.84 23.51
N ASP A 11 -17.50 18.11 22.72
CA ASP A 11 -18.48 17.10 22.35
C ASP A 11 -17.81 15.95 21.57
N ASP A 12 -18.10 14.71 21.96
CA ASP A 12 -17.54 13.50 21.34
C ASP A 12 -17.88 13.39 19.85
N SER A 13 -19.05 13.88 19.46
CA SER A 13 -19.46 13.93 18.05
C SER A 13 -18.55 14.85 17.23
N LEU A 14 -18.17 15.99 17.79
CA LEU A 14 -17.27 16.95 17.14
C LEU A 14 -15.85 16.40 17.07
N LEU A 15 -15.38 15.74 18.13
CA LEU A 15 -14.08 15.06 18.13
C LEU A 15 -14.02 14.00 17.04
N LEU A 16 -15.06 13.18 16.90
CA LEU A 16 -15.10 12.13 15.89
C LEU A 16 -15.15 12.70 14.46
N GLU A 17 -15.86 13.83 14.25
CA GLU A 17 -15.87 14.52 12.96
C GLU A 17 -14.48 15.05 12.60
N LEU A 18 -13.83 15.78 13.51
CA LEU A 18 -12.47 16.31 13.31
C LEU A 18 -11.46 15.19 13.08
N PHE A 19 -11.63 14.08 13.81
CA PHE A 19 -10.81 12.89 13.66
C PHE A 19 -10.94 12.29 12.27
N ASN A 20 -12.17 12.11 11.78
CA ASN A 20 -12.41 11.61 10.43
C ASN A 20 -11.85 12.57 9.35
N GLN A 21 -11.93 13.89 9.56
CA GLN A 21 -11.38 14.88 8.62
C GLN A 21 -9.85 14.85 8.53
N THR A 22 -9.16 14.57 9.65
CA THR A 22 -7.69 14.56 9.71
C THR A 22 -7.06 13.23 9.35
N MET A 23 -7.80 12.12 9.42
CA MET A 23 -7.28 10.79 9.16
C MET A 23 -7.19 10.45 7.67
N PRO A 24 -6.24 9.62 7.22
CA PRO A 24 -6.18 9.13 5.85
C PRO A 24 -7.42 8.30 5.47
N VAL A 25 -7.84 8.34 4.20
CA VAL A 25 -9.02 7.61 3.67
C VAL A 25 -9.08 6.12 4.06
N PRO A 26 -7.96 5.36 4.07
CA PRO A 26 -7.98 3.96 4.51
C PRO A 26 -8.39 3.81 5.99
N VAL A 27 -7.92 4.71 6.85
CA VAL A 27 -8.24 4.73 8.28
C VAL A 27 -9.71 5.11 8.46
N GLN A 28 -10.19 6.15 7.77
CA GLN A 28 -11.60 6.57 7.80
C GLN A 28 -12.55 5.42 7.40
N THR A 29 -12.18 4.66 6.37
CA THR A 29 -12.99 3.53 5.88
C THR A 29 -13.14 2.43 6.93
N ILE A 30 -12.05 2.11 7.63
CA ILE A 30 -12.05 1.11 8.71
C ILE A 30 -12.86 1.62 9.91
N LEU A 31 -12.66 2.88 10.30
CA LEU A 31 -13.38 3.51 11.41
C LEU A 31 -14.89 3.59 11.14
N ALA A 32 -15.30 3.84 9.89
CA ALA A 32 -16.70 3.86 9.50
C ALA A 32 -17.35 2.46 9.63
N LEU A 33 -16.59 1.39 9.38
CA LEU A 33 -17.08 0.01 9.45
C LEU A 33 -17.36 -0.46 10.89
N ILE A 34 -16.64 0.09 11.87
CA ILE A 34 -16.78 -0.25 13.29
C ILE A 34 -17.81 0.64 14.00
N SER A 35 -18.44 1.59 13.30
CA SER A 35 -19.44 2.51 13.84
C SER A 35 -20.69 1.76 14.36
N PRO A 36 -21.26 2.16 15.51
CA PRO A 36 -20.93 3.35 16.32
C PRO A 36 -19.76 3.13 17.31
N ILE A 37 -18.83 4.08 17.36
CA ILE A 37 -17.68 4.10 18.29
C ILE A 37 -17.55 5.46 18.99
N THR A 38 -16.95 5.48 20.19
CA THR A 38 -16.56 6.72 20.89
C THR A 38 -15.26 7.29 20.35
N SER A 39 -15.01 8.58 20.60
CA SER A 39 -13.81 9.31 20.17
C SER A 39 -12.52 8.62 20.64
N ASP A 40 -12.47 8.21 21.91
CA ASP A 40 -11.34 7.49 22.51
C ASP A 40 -11.04 6.17 21.78
N LYS A 41 -12.09 5.42 21.42
CA LYS A 41 -11.91 4.14 20.74
C LYS A 41 -11.47 4.32 19.29
N ALA A 42 -11.96 5.38 18.65
CA ALA A 42 -11.52 5.78 17.32
C ALA A 42 -10.01 6.09 17.30
N ALA A 43 -9.55 6.87 18.28
CA ALA A 43 -8.14 7.20 18.48
C ALA A 43 -7.28 5.94 18.63
N GLU A 44 -7.65 5.03 19.53
CA GLU A 44 -6.91 3.80 19.76
C GLU A 44 -6.83 2.92 18.50
N VAL A 45 -7.93 2.80 17.75
CA VAL A 45 -7.96 1.99 16.52
C VAL A 45 -7.11 2.63 15.42
N ALA A 46 -7.18 3.96 15.25
CA ALA A 46 -6.34 4.64 14.27
C ALA A 46 -4.85 4.49 14.61
N ASP A 47 -4.46 4.66 15.87
CA ASP A 47 -3.08 4.48 16.30
C ASP A 47 -2.55 3.08 15.95
N ARG A 48 -3.37 2.04 16.18
CA ARG A 48 -3.02 0.67 15.80
C ARG A 48 -2.91 0.49 14.30
N ILE A 49 -3.82 1.06 13.51
CA ILE A 49 -3.77 0.99 12.04
C ILE A 49 -2.51 1.68 11.51
N LEU A 50 -2.20 2.86 12.04
CA LEU A 50 -1.01 3.63 11.67
C LEU A 50 0.28 2.90 12.08
N ALA A 51 0.30 2.24 13.24
CA ALA A 51 1.44 1.43 13.69
C ALA A 51 1.72 0.21 12.79
N ILE A 52 0.67 -0.37 12.18
CA ILE A 52 0.80 -1.51 11.26
C ILE A 52 1.24 -1.05 9.86
N SER A 53 1.08 0.23 9.52
CA SER A 53 1.32 0.77 8.18
C SER A 53 2.52 1.75 8.14
N PRO A 54 3.78 1.30 8.30
CA PRO A 54 4.92 2.18 8.07
C PRO A 54 5.16 2.50 6.58
N ASN A 55 4.58 1.74 5.62
CA ASN A 55 5.01 1.80 4.21
C ASN A 55 3.91 2.06 3.15
N SER A 56 2.61 2.16 3.49
CA SER A 56 1.56 2.27 2.46
C SER A 56 1.06 3.70 2.18
N ILE A 57 1.43 4.68 3.02
CA ILE A 57 0.83 6.03 2.99
C ILE A 57 1.60 7.05 2.13
N ASN A 58 2.73 6.67 1.54
CA ASN A 58 3.53 7.54 0.65
C ASN A 58 2.99 7.59 -0.81
N ALA A 59 1.73 7.22 -1.03
CA ALA A 59 1.07 7.32 -2.33
C ALA A 59 0.05 8.47 -2.36
N VAL A 60 0.47 9.68 -2.00
CA VAL A 60 -0.13 10.90 -2.52
C VAL A 60 0.97 11.62 -3.30
N PRO A 61 0.89 11.71 -4.65
CA PRO A 61 1.78 12.60 -5.38
C PRO A 61 1.30 14.03 -5.11
N SER A 62 1.78 14.62 -4.01
CA SER A 62 1.69 16.06 -3.84
C SER A 62 2.62 16.71 -4.85
N ARG A 63 2.01 17.39 -5.81
CA ARG A 63 2.62 18.14 -6.90
C ARG A 63 3.41 19.32 -6.31
N GLY A 64 4.73 19.30 -6.51
CA GLY A 64 5.68 20.35 -6.09
C GLY A 64 6.04 20.19 -4.61
N ASP A 65 7.28 20.24 -4.17
CA ASP A 65 8.53 20.77 -4.69
C ASP A 65 9.70 19.91 -4.15
N GLY A 66 10.92 20.19 -4.62
CA GLY A 66 12.02 19.23 -4.62
C GLY A 66 12.58 18.80 -3.26
N SER A 67 12.59 17.49 -3.03
CA SER A 67 13.73 16.75 -2.44
C SER A 67 13.53 15.23 -2.55
N PRO A 68 14.44 14.48 -3.19
CA PRO A 68 14.51 13.04 -2.96
C PRO A 68 15.95 12.55 -2.86
N SER A 69 16.39 12.12 -1.67
CA SER A 69 17.59 11.29 -1.60
C SER A 69 17.57 10.33 -0.41
N SER A 70 16.59 9.43 -0.38
CA SER A 70 16.80 8.14 0.29
C SER A 70 15.87 7.06 -0.27
N SER A 71 14.56 7.27 -0.27
CA SER A 71 13.60 6.22 -0.70
C SER A 71 13.52 5.98 -2.21
N ARG A 72 13.85 7.00 -3.04
CA ARG A 72 13.85 6.87 -4.51
C ARG A 72 14.86 5.82 -5.00
N ASN A 73 15.95 5.64 -4.27
CA ASN A 73 17.02 4.74 -4.68
C ASN A 73 16.60 3.30 -4.44
N GLU A 74 16.08 2.98 -3.25
CA GLU A 74 15.54 1.64 -2.93
C GLU A 74 14.38 1.26 -3.85
N HIS A 75 13.47 2.20 -4.11
CA HIS A 75 12.36 1.95 -5.03
C HIS A 75 12.86 1.67 -6.45
N ARG A 76 13.87 2.42 -6.93
CA ARG A 76 14.51 2.15 -8.22
C ARG A 76 15.14 0.76 -8.28
N PHE A 77 15.92 0.37 -7.27
CA PHE A 77 16.53 -0.96 -7.21
C PHE A 77 15.47 -2.08 -7.25
N THR A 78 14.36 -1.93 -6.53
CA THR A 78 13.26 -2.93 -6.58
C THR A 78 12.56 -2.97 -7.94
N THR A 79 12.34 -1.81 -8.58
CA THR A 79 11.71 -1.76 -9.90
C THR A 79 12.61 -2.30 -11.00
N ASP A 80 13.94 -2.11 -10.89
CA ASP A 80 14.91 -2.61 -11.85
C ASP A 80 15.04 -4.13 -11.75
N LEU A 81 15.06 -4.69 -10.53
CA LEU A 81 15.09 -6.15 -10.31
C LEU A 81 13.82 -6.85 -10.85
N LEU A 82 12.65 -6.27 -10.58
CA LEU A 82 11.39 -6.79 -11.13
C LEU A 82 11.34 -6.73 -12.66
N ARG A 83 11.97 -5.70 -13.25
CA ARG A 83 12.03 -5.54 -14.71
C ARG A 83 12.94 -6.58 -15.36
N GLU A 84 14.06 -6.91 -14.72
CA GLU A 84 14.96 -7.98 -15.17
C GLU A 84 14.28 -9.34 -15.11
N GLU A 85 13.57 -9.66 -14.02
CA GLU A 85 12.82 -10.91 -13.88
C GLU A 85 11.74 -11.06 -14.96
N ILE A 86 10.99 -9.98 -15.24
CA ILE A 86 9.99 -9.99 -16.31
C ILE A 86 10.64 -10.24 -17.69
N GLN A 87 11.86 -9.75 -17.93
CA GLN A 87 12.57 -10.03 -19.18
C GLN A 87 13.07 -11.47 -19.25
N ALA A 88 13.59 -12.01 -18.15
CA ALA A 88 14.01 -13.41 -18.06
C ALA A 88 12.84 -14.36 -18.35
N LEU A 89 11.69 -14.13 -17.70
CA LEU A 89 10.47 -14.91 -17.92
C LEU A 89 9.96 -14.80 -19.36
N ARG A 90 10.01 -13.61 -19.97
CA ARG A 90 9.62 -13.44 -21.38
C ARG A 90 10.54 -14.22 -22.33
N LYS A 91 11.84 -14.27 -22.03
CA LYS A 91 12.81 -15.05 -22.80
C LYS A 91 12.56 -16.54 -22.66
N GLU A 92 12.35 -17.03 -21.44
CA GLU A 92 12.04 -18.44 -21.18
C GLU A 92 10.74 -18.87 -21.86
N VAL A 93 9.69 -18.05 -21.79
CA VAL A 93 8.43 -18.30 -22.50
C VAL A 93 8.63 -18.31 -24.01
N ALA A 94 9.51 -17.44 -24.55
CA ALA A 94 9.85 -17.46 -25.97
C ALA A 94 10.60 -18.75 -26.36
N ASP A 95 11.52 -19.24 -25.52
CA ASP A 95 12.26 -20.48 -25.76
C ASP A 95 11.36 -21.73 -25.66
N LEU A 96 10.43 -21.75 -24.71
CA LEU A 96 9.39 -22.78 -24.59
C LEU A 96 8.45 -22.76 -25.80
N ARG A 97 8.06 -21.58 -26.28
CA ARG A 97 7.26 -21.41 -27.49
C ARG A 97 8.02 -21.72 -28.78
N ARG A 98 9.35 -21.55 -28.78
CA ARG A 98 10.26 -21.90 -29.89
C ARG A 98 10.64 -23.37 -29.89
N SER A 99 10.32 -24.10 -28.81
CA SER A 99 10.42 -25.55 -28.72
C SER A 99 9.09 -26.30 -28.98
N PRO A 100 8.31 -26.06 -30.06
CA PRO A 100 7.29 -27.01 -30.48
C PRO A 100 7.97 -28.01 -31.43
N SER A 101 8.33 -29.20 -30.94
CA SER A 101 8.55 -30.44 -31.72
C SER A 101 9.75 -31.24 -31.23
N ARG A 102 9.53 -32.12 -30.26
CA ARG A 102 10.27 -33.40 -30.17
C ARG A 102 9.40 -34.63 -29.95
N PHE A 103 8.07 -34.48 -29.86
CA PHE A 103 7.12 -35.60 -29.77
C PHE A 103 6.23 -35.74 -31.00
N ARG A 104 6.73 -35.35 -32.19
CA ARG A 104 5.98 -35.53 -33.45
C ARG A 104 6.79 -36.29 -34.50
N THR A 105 7.53 -37.32 -34.11
CA THR A 105 8.05 -38.31 -35.07
C THR A 105 8.35 -39.63 -34.37
N GLN A 106 7.35 -40.51 -34.25
CA GLN A 106 7.49 -41.98 -34.26
C GLN A 106 6.13 -42.61 -33.93
N SER A 107 5.17 -42.52 -34.85
CA SER A 107 4.16 -43.56 -34.96
C SER A 107 3.59 -43.53 -36.36
N ASN A 108 3.53 -44.69 -36.99
CA ASN A 108 2.89 -45.01 -38.27
C ASN A 108 3.81 -44.93 -39.50
N ARG A 109 4.88 -45.72 -39.45
CA ARG A 109 5.38 -46.44 -40.63
C ARG A 109 5.47 -47.91 -40.23
N LEU A 110 4.85 -48.80 -41.02
CA LEU A 110 4.68 -50.26 -40.83
C LEU A 110 3.52 -50.56 -39.85
N ILE A 111 2.45 -51.29 -40.18
CA ILE A 111 2.25 -52.43 -41.11
C ILE A 111 0.88 -52.27 -41.77
#